data_AF-A0AAV2YF78-F1
#
_entry.id   AF-A0AAV2YF78-F1
#
_cell.length_a   1.000
_cell.length_b   1.000
_cell.length_c   1.000
_cell.angle_alpha   90.00
_cell.angle_beta   90.00
_cell.angle_gamma   90.00
#
_symmetry.space_group_name_H-M   'P 1'
#
loop_
_entity.id
_entity.type
_entity.pdbx_description
1 polymer ?
#
loop_
_entity_poly.entity_id
_entity_poly.type
_entity_poly.pdbx_seq_one_letter_code
_entity_poly.pdbx_strand_id
1 'polypeptide(L)'
;MLCPHRQRLAKHGHRTQHLHFTDSNDERAKTDRAWKVRSVVDCMQVRFRRGYKTPAALSFDEGITPSRSRYNPTRQYLKDKPHKWGTKLFITCYAKTAYCLRYVLHCYTCPSAMLDHPP
;
A
#
# COMPACT_ATOMS: atom_id res chain seq x y z
N MET A 1 -2.93 31.43 22.54
CA MET A 1 -3.92 31.00 21.53
C MET A 1 -3.20 30.51 20.28
N LEU A 2 -3.45 29.28 19.80
CA LEU A 2 -2.86 28.80 18.53
C LEU A 2 -3.54 29.51 17.34
N CYS A 3 -2.79 29.92 16.30
CA CYS A 3 -3.37 30.51 15.09
C CYS A 3 -4.41 29.56 14.44
N PRO A 4 -5.47 30.08 13.77
CA PRO A 4 -6.53 29.25 13.17
C PRO A 4 -6.02 28.14 12.23
N HIS A 5 -4.95 28.40 11.47
CA HIS A 5 -4.28 27.40 10.63
C HIS A 5 -3.68 26.24 11.46
N ARG A 6 -3.05 26.57 12.59
CA ARG A 6 -2.44 25.60 13.52
C ARG A 6 -3.50 24.82 14.29
N GLN A 7 -4.64 25.44 14.60
CA GLN A 7 -5.81 24.76 15.17
C GLN A 7 -6.43 23.76 14.18
N ARG A 8 -6.52 24.12 12.89
CA ARG A 8 -7.05 23.21 11.85
C ARG A 8 -6.15 21.99 11.65
N LEU A 9 -4.84 22.19 11.57
CA LEU A 9 -3.85 21.10 11.51
C LEU A 9 -3.90 20.21 12.75
N ALA A 10 -4.03 20.79 13.96
CA ALA A 10 -4.17 20.02 15.20
C ALA A 10 -5.46 19.19 15.23
N LYS A 11 -6.59 19.75 14.78
CA LYS A 11 -7.88 19.05 14.67
C LYS A 11 -7.86 17.92 13.62
N HIS A 12 -7.15 18.08 12.51
CA HIS A 12 -6.96 17.00 11.54
C HIS A 12 -6.02 15.92 12.07
N GLY A 13 -4.90 16.32 12.69
CA GLY A 13 -3.93 15.41 13.28
C GLY A 13 -4.54 14.49 14.34
N HIS A 14 -5.37 15.03 15.23
CA HIS A 14 -6.07 14.25 16.26
C HIS A 14 -7.00 13.16 15.68
N ARG A 15 -7.65 13.44 14.54
CA ARG A 15 -8.54 12.47 13.88
C ARG A 15 -7.78 11.40 13.12
N THR A 16 -6.68 11.76 12.45
CA THR A 16 -5.86 10.80 11.70
C THR A 16 -5.11 9.81 12.59
N GLN A 17 -4.91 10.13 13.87
CA GLN A 17 -4.26 9.24 14.84
C GLN A 17 -5.13 8.05 15.25
N HIS A 18 -6.45 8.15 15.10
CA HIS A 18 -7.42 7.10 15.47
C HIS A 18 -8.07 6.46 14.24
N LEU A 19 -7.48 6.65 13.05
CA LEU A 19 -8.00 6.06 11.82
C LEU A 19 -7.49 4.63 11.67
N HIS A 20 -8.42 3.68 11.81
CA HIS A 20 -8.17 2.25 11.60
C HIS A 20 -9.03 1.74 10.45
N PHE A 21 -8.42 0.99 9.52
CA PHE A 21 -9.14 0.39 8.39
C PHE A 21 -9.49 -1.08 8.60
N THR A 22 -8.83 -1.74 9.54
CA THR A 22 -8.98 -3.16 9.89
C THR A 22 -8.81 -3.35 11.39
N ASP A 23 -9.41 -4.41 11.94
CA ASP A 23 -9.29 -4.76 13.35
C ASP A 23 -7.87 -5.25 13.66
N SER A 24 -7.19 -4.60 14.59
CA SER A 24 -5.82 -4.97 14.97
C SER A 24 -5.73 -6.20 15.86
N ASN A 25 -6.86 -6.69 16.40
CA ASN A 25 -6.92 -7.88 17.25
C ASN A 25 -7.13 -9.18 16.46
N ASP A 26 -7.37 -9.10 15.15
CA ASP A 26 -7.51 -10.27 14.28
C ASP A 26 -6.20 -11.08 14.26
N GLU A 27 -6.30 -12.40 14.32
CA GLU A 27 -5.14 -13.31 14.26
C GLU A 27 -4.27 -13.09 13.01
N ARG A 28 -4.87 -12.68 11.90
CA ARG A 28 -4.17 -12.35 10.65
C ARG A 28 -3.24 -11.14 10.81
N ALA A 29 -3.48 -10.26 11.78
CA ALA A 29 -2.59 -9.14 12.08
C ALA A 29 -1.19 -9.61 12.53
N LYS A 30 -1.07 -10.85 13.04
CA LYS A 30 0.20 -11.44 13.47
C LYS A 30 1.04 -11.90 12.29
N THR A 31 0.42 -12.27 11.17
CA THR A 31 1.10 -12.86 10.00
C THR A 31 1.17 -11.90 8.82
N ASP A 32 0.11 -11.12 8.55
CA ASP A 32 0.06 -10.14 7.47
C ASP A 32 0.63 -8.78 7.91
N ARG A 33 1.86 -8.49 7.48
CA ARG A 33 2.52 -7.21 7.78
C ARG A 33 1.79 -5.99 7.20
N ALA A 34 0.94 -6.17 6.20
CA ALA A 34 0.12 -5.12 5.61
C ALA A 34 -1.31 -5.08 6.18
N TRP A 35 -1.61 -5.84 7.23
CA TRP A 35 -2.97 -6.02 7.76
C TRP A 35 -3.71 -4.70 8.01
N LYS A 36 -3.02 -3.69 8.56
CA LYS A 36 -3.58 -2.36 8.87
C LYS A 36 -4.18 -1.63 7.66
N VAL A 37 -3.76 -1.97 6.44
CA VAL A 37 -4.26 -1.39 5.19
C VAL A 37 -4.88 -2.42 4.25
N ARG A 38 -5.02 -3.68 4.70
CA ARG A 38 -5.47 -4.80 3.87
C ARG A 38 -6.84 -4.54 3.24
N SER A 39 -7.81 -4.06 4.03
CA SER A 39 -9.15 -3.73 3.53
C SER A 39 -9.13 -2.68 2.43
N VAL A 40 -8.25 -1.67 2.54
CA VAL A 40 -8.07 -0.64 1.51
C VAL A 40 -7.48 -1.23 0.24
N VAL A 41 -6.46 -2.08 0.38
CA VAL A 41 -5.80 -2.75 -0.75
C VAL A 41 -6.78 -3.63 -1.49
N ASP A 42 -7.51 -4.49 -0.78
CA ASP A 42 -8.46 -5.42 -1.38
C ASP A 42 -9.59 -4.66 -2.11
N CYS A 43 -10.07 -3.57 -1.50
CA CYS A 43 -11.06 -2.70 -2.13
C CYS A 43 -10.55 -2.08 -3.43
N MET A 44 -9.32 -1.54 -3.44
CA MET A 44 -8.72 -0.95 -4.63
C MET A 44 -8.48 -1.99 -5.72
N GLN A 45 -8.00 -3.19 -5.38
CA GLN A 45 -7.77 -4.27 -6.34
C GLN A 45 -9.05 -4.69 -7.06
N VAL A 46 -10.15 -4.80 -6.31
CA VAL A 46 -11.46 -5.11 -6.90
C VAL A 46 -11.94 -3.97 -7.80
N ARG A 47 -11.79 -2.72 -7.36
CA ARG A 47 -12.24 -1.54 -8.12
C ARG A 47 -11.44 -1.34 -9.41
N PHE A 48 -10.12 -1.41 -9.35
CA PHE A 48 -9.25 -1.25 -10.52
C PHE A 48 -9.50 -2.32 -11.57
N ARG A 49 -9.65 -3.58 -11.15
CA ARG A 49 -9.98 -4.67 -12.07
C ARG A 49 -11.35 -4.52 -12.73
N ARG A 50 -12.37 -4.04 -11.99
CA ARG A 50 -13.72 -3.85 -12.52
C ARG A 50 -13.86 -2.60 -13.38
N GLY A 51 -13.09 -1.56 -13.09
CA GLY A 51 -13.22 -0.24 -13.69
C GLY A 51 -12.63 -0.11 -15.10
N TYR A 52 -11.84 -1.07 -15.56
CA TYR A 52 -11.15 -0.96 -16.84
C TYR A 52 -10.92 -2.32 -17.51
N LYS A 53 -11.42 -2.49 -18.75
CA LYS A 53 -11.11 -3.65 -19.59
C LYS A 53 -9.87 -3.33 -20.42
N THR A 54 -8.76 -4.01 -20.15
CA THR A 54 -7.50 -3.75 -20.86
C THR A 54 -7.33 -4.60 -22.11
N PRO A 55 -6.84 -4.00 -23.22
CA PRO A 55 -6.18 -4.71 -24.30
C PRO A 55 -4.85 -5.38 -23.86
N ALA A 56 -4.27 -6.22 -24.72
CA ALA A 56 -3.08 -7.04 -24.44
C ALA A 56 -1.74 -6.30 -24.26
N ALA A 57 -1.73 -4.98 -24.02
CA ALA A 57 -0.51 -4.19 -23.83
C ALA A 57 -0.35 -3.80 -22.35
N LEU A 58 0.39 -4.61 -21.61
CA LEU A 58 0.64 -4.43 -20.18
C LEU A 58 2.06 -3.93 -19.92
N SER A 59 2.22 -3.13 -18.87
CA SER A 59 3.50 -2.70 -18.31
C SER A 59 3.58 -3.14 -16.86
N PHE A 60 4.75 -3.63 -16.45
CA PHE A 60 5.03 -4.07 -15.09
C PHE A 60 6.26 -3.34 -14.57
N ASP A 61 6.14 -2.70 -13.40
CA ASP A 61 7.24 -1.95 -12.80
C ASP A 61 7.16 -1.97 -11.27
N GLU A 62 8.27 -1.57 -10.65
CA GLU A 62 8.41 -1.39 -9.22
C GLU A 62 8.15 0.07 -8.82
N GLY A 63 7.20 0.28 -7.91
CA GLY A 63 6.92 1.56 -7.27
C GLY A 63 7.35 1.61 -5.80
N ILE A 64 7.36 2.80 -5.22
CA ILE A 64 7.54 2.97 -3.77
C ILE A 64 6.57 4.02 -3.23
N THR A 65 5.84 3.66 -2.17
CA THR A 65 5.09 4.64 -1.38
C THR A 65 6.01 5.20 -0.29
N PRO A 66 6.36 6.50 -0.34
CA PRO A 66 7.33 7.06 0.57
C PRO A 66 6.84 7.02 2.01
N SER A 67 7.66 6.47 2.91
CA SER A 67 7.39 6.44 4.34
C SER A 67 8.69 6.37 5.12
N ARG A 68 8.95 7.39 5.93
CA ARG A 68 10.10 7.42 6.86
C ARG A 68 9.78 6.83 8.24
N SER A 69 8.51 6.54 8.52
CA SER A 69 8.09 6.00 9.83
C SER A 69 8.81 4.69 10.16
N ARG A 70 9.36 4.59 11.37
CA ARG A 70 9.94 3.36 11.93
C ARG A 70 8.90 2.29 12.24
N TYR A 71 7.64 2.69 12.39
CA TYR A 71 6.53 1.80 12.69
C TYR A 71 5.90 1.17 11.44
N ASN A 72 6.40 1.49 10.25
CA ASN A 72 5.98 0.83 9.03
C ASN A 72 6.75 -0.49 8.88
N PRO A 73 6.10 -1.66 9.05
CA PRO A 73 6.77 -2.95 8.94
C PRO A 73 7.24 -3.25 7.51
N THR A 74 6.56 -2.76 6.47
CA THR A 74 6.89 -3.05 5.07
C THR A 74 7.94 -2.10 4.48
N ARG A 75 8.55 -1.25 5.32
CA ARG A 75 9.54 -0.25 4.92
C ARG A 75 10.81 -0.92 4.38
N GLN A 76 11.23 -0.46 3.21
CA GLN A 76 12.40 -0.91 2.46
C GLN A 76 13.23 0.27 1.98
N TYR A 77 14.52 0.01 1.75
CA TYR A 77 15.43 0.95 1.12
C TYR A 77 15.65 0.58 -0.36
N LEU A 78 15.30 1.48 -1.27
CA LEU A 78 15.53 1.35 -2.71
C LEU A 78 16.49 2.45 -3.15
N LYS A 79 17.75 2.07 -3.47
CA LYS A 79 18.83 3.01 -3.76
C LYS A 79 18.53 3.93 -4.95
N ASP A 80 17.94 3.36 -6.00
CA ASP A 80 17.79 4.01 -7.31
C ASP A 80 16.47 4.77 -7.46
N LYS A 81 15.57 4.68 -6.46
CA LYS A 81 14.32 5.44 -6.46
C LYS A 81 14.54 6.82 -5.81
N PRO A 82 13.87 7.89 -6.29
CA PRO A 82 14.03 9.25 -5.76
C PRO A 82 13.68 9.33 -4.26
N HIS A 83 12.65 8.61 -3.84
CA HIS A 83 12.36 8.36 -2.44
C HIS A 83 12.89 6.99 -2.03
N LYS A 84 14.01 6.99 -1.31
CA LYS A 84 14.71 5.74 -1.02
C LYS A 84 14.04 4.89 0.06
N TRP A 85 13.28 5.50 0.98
CA TRP A 85 12.65 4.81 2.10
C TRP A 85 11.12 4.77 1.96
N GLY A 86 10.54 3.58 1.96
CA GLY A 86 9.10 3.42 1.83
C GLY A 86 8.64 1.98 1.65
N THR A 87 7.36 1.80 1.38
CA THR A 87 6.80 0.48 1.05
C THR A 87 6.95 0.23 -0.43
N LYS A 88 7.70 -0.82 -0.80
CA LYS A 88 7.85 -1.23 -2.20
C LYS A 88 6.55 -1.86 -2.71
N LEU A 89 6.22 -1.52 -3.95
CA LEU A 89 5.06 -2.00 -4.68
C LEU A 89 5.52 -2.63 -5.99
N PHE A 90 4.86 -3.70 -6.40
CA PHE A 90 4.88 -4.15 -7.78
C PHE A 90 3.57 -3.72 -8.42
N ILE A 91 3.61 -3.04 -9.57
CA ILE A 91 2.43 -2.43 -10.18
C ILE A 91 2.32 -2.93 -11.61
N THR A 92 1.14 -3.42 -11.97
CA THR A 92 0.75 -3.76 -13.33
C THR A 92 -0.17 -2.66 -13.86
N CYS A 93 0.25 -2.00 -14.93
CA CYS A 93 -0.49 -0.93 -15.57
C CYS A 93 -0.79 -1.24 -17.04
N TYR A 94 -1.80 -0.59 -17.61
CA TYR A 94 -2.00 -0.54 -19.05
C TYR A 94 -0.96 0.39 -19.69
N ALA A 95 -0.26 -0.08 -20.71
CA ALA A 95 0.91 0.62 -21.25
C ALA A 95 0.60 1.99 -21.87
N LYS A 96 -0.60 2.20 -22.43
CA LYS A 96 -0.93 3.46 -23.13
C LYS A 96 -1.51 4.55 -22.23
N THR A 97 -2.33 4.19 -21.25
CA THR A 97 -2.98 5.19 -20.38
C THR A 97 -2.38 5.24 -18.98
N ALA A 98 -1.39 4.39 -18.69
CA ALA A 98 -0.82 4.18 -17.36
C ALA A 98 -1.87 3.81 -16.29
N TYR A 99 -3.03 3.29 -16.69
CA TYR A 99 -4.07 2.88 -15.75
C TYR A 99 -3.58 1.70 -14.90
N CYS A 100 -3.61 1.84 -13.58
CA CYS A 100 -3.24 0.78 -12.65
C CYS A 100 -4.31 -0.30 -12.60
N LEU A 101 -3.94 -1.54 -12.91
CA LEU A 101 -4.85 -2.69 -12.94
C LEU A 101 -4.76 -3.51 -11.67
N ARG A 102 -3.53 -3.69 -11.20
CA ARG A 102 -3.20 -4.47 -10.02
C ARG A 102 -1.93 -3.95 -9.42
N TYR A 103 -1.83 -3.96 -8.10
CA TYR A 103 -0.57 -3.73 -7.41
C TYR A 103 -0.40 -4.68 -6.22
N VAL A 104 0.83 -5.01 -5.87
CA VAL A 104 1.14 -5.91 -4.76
C VAL A 104 2.09 -5.21 -3.81
N LEU A 105 1.69 -5.12 -2.55
CA LEU A 105 2.56 -4.63 -1.47
C LEU A 105 3.64 -5.67 -1.18
N HIS A 106 4.90 -5.25 -1.28
CA HIS A 106 5.99 -6.14 -0.95
C HIS A 106 6.24 -6.15 0.56
N CYS A 107 6.10 -7.32 1.17
CA CYS A 107 6.37 -7.55 2.58
C CYS A 107 7.56 -8.53 2.65
N TYR A 108 8.80 -8.03 2.73
CA TYR A 108 9.92 -8.94 3.02
C TYR A 108 9.62 -9.66 4.35
N THR A 109 9.87 -10.97 4.40
CA THR A 109 9.65 -11.90 5.51
C THR A 109 8.19 -12.31 5.80
N CYS A 110 7.69 -13.27 5.03
CA CYS A 110 7.10 -14.51 5.58
C CYS A 110 7.42 -15.65 4.57
N PRO A 111 8.26 -16.64 4.91
CA PRO A 111 8.59 -17.76 4.01
C PRO A 111 7.40 -18.63 3.59
N SER A 112 6.19 -18.37 4.09
CA SER A 112 5.06 -19.29 4.01
C SER A 112 4.01 -18.95 2.95
N ALA A 113 4.12 -17.86 2.19
CA ALA A 113 3.02 -17.40 1.31
C ALA A 113 3.32 -17.41 -0.20
N MET A 114 4.51 -17.86 -0.64
CA MET A 114 4.82 -18.01 -2.09
C MET A 114 4.62 -19.44 -2.62
N LEU A 115 4.11 -20.39 -1.82
CA LEU A 115 3.94 -21.79 -2.27
C LEU A 115 2.49 -22.24 -2.50
N ASP A 116 1.48 -21.37 -2.34
CA ASP A 116 0.06 -21.79 -2.38
C ASP A 116 -0.72 -21.39 -3.65
N HIS A 117 -0.05 -21.30 -4.79
CA HIS A 117 -0.75 -21.27 -6.08
C HIS A 117 -0.30 -22.44 -6.96
N PRO A 118 -1.13 -23.49 -7.13
CA PRO A 118 -0.89 -24.51 -8.16
C PRO A 118 -1.12 -23.91 -9.56
N PRO A 119 -0.51 -24.52 -10.60
CA PRO A 119 -0.58 -24.06 -11.99
C PRO A 119 -2.00 -24.03 -12.56
#